data_AF-A0A1E3Q969-F1
#
_entry.id   AF-A0A1E3Q969-F1
#
_cell.length_a   1.000
_cell.length_b   1.000
_cell.length_c   1.000
_cell.angle_alpha   90.00
_cell.angle_beta   90.00
_cell.angle_gamma   90.00
#
_symmetry.space_group_name_H-M   'P 1'
#
loop_
_entity.id
_entity.type
_entity.pdbx_description
1 polymer ?
#
loop_
_entity_poly.entity_id
_entity_poly.type
_entity_poly.pdbx_seq_one_letter_code
_entity_poly.pdbx_strand_id
1 'polypeptide(L)'
;MDALLLHYEQTKQQYSEPDAREDRIMLQAIDMGWFVLNKYYAMTDNVPVYAAALLLDPSKRQAYIKQNWPLQWHDNSIDAARQIWDLEYNTFVPERPEQEDRTVGISKLTKEKDNQLQLLLQSIQVKTAPPTESDFNMFISDTPINIDCTPLEW
;
A
#
# COMPACT_ATOMS: atom_id res chain seq x y z
N MET A 1 5.07 -0.07 -1.83
CA MET A 1 5.45 -0.47 -3.21
C MET A 1 5.20 0.69 -4.16
N ASP A 2 4.00 1.28 -4.16
CA ASP A 2 3.60 2.32 -5.15
C ASP A 2 4.43 3.62 -5.09
N ALA A 3 4.88 4.03 -3.90
CA ALA A 3 5.78 5.18 -3.77
C ALA A 3 7.11 5.01 -4.54
N LEU A 4 7.63 3.77 -4.60
CA LEU A 4 8.85 3.48 -5.36
C LEU A 4 8.58 3.52 -6.86
N LEU A 5 7.43 2.98 -7.30
CA LEU A 5 7.01 3.05 -8.69
C LEU A 5 6.90 4.51 -9.15
N LEU A 6 6.19 5.33 -8.37
CA LEU A 6 6.06 6.77 -8.63
C LEU A 6 7.43 7.47 -8.71
N HIS A 7 8.35 7.14 -7.79
CA HIS A 7 9.70 7.70 -7.81
C HIS A 7 10.47 7.33 -9.08
N TYR A 8 10.39 6.07 -9.53
CA TYR A 8 11.03 5.65 -10.76
C TYR A 8 10.43 6.30 -12.01
N GLU A 9 9.11 6.49 -12.06
CA GLU A 9 8.46 7.22 -13.16
C GLU A 9 8.94 8.68 -13.23
N GLN A 10 8.98 9.36 -12.09
CA GLN A 10 9.43 10.74 -11.99
C GLN A 10 10.91 10.89 -12.36
N THR A 11 11.77 10.02 -11.81
CA THR A 11 13.21 10.05 -12.12
C THR A 11 13.48 9.67 -13.58
N LYS A 12 12.75 8.72 -14.15
CA LYS A 12 12.86 8.38 -15.57
C LYS A 12 12.52 9.57 -16.46
N GLN A 13 11.48 10.34 -16.14
CA GLN A 13 11.16 11.57 -16.87
C GLN A 13 12.28 12.61 -16.75
N GLN A 14 12.82 12.80 -15.54
CA GLN A 14 13.88 13.76 -15.27
C GLN A 14 15.19 13.47 -16.04
N TYR A 15 15.59 12.21 -16.12
CA TYR A 15 16.84 11.79 -16.80
C TYR A 15 16.66 11.44 -18.28
N SER A 16 15.44 11.56 -18.83
CA SER A 16 15.20 11.36 -20.28
C SER A 16 15.63 12.56 -21.14
N GLU A 17 15.97 13.68 -20.51
CA GLU A 17 16.48 14.87 -21.21
C GLU A 17 17.91 14.61 -21.76
N PRO A 18 18.21 15.00 -23.01
CA PRO A 18 19.28 14.36 -23.80
C PRO A 18 20.74 14.81 -23.54
N ASP A 19 21.10 15.44 -22.42
CA ASP A 19 22.36 16.21 -22.34
C ASP A 19 23.51 15.72 -21.43
N ALA A 20 23.49 14.52 -20.82
CA ALA A 20 24.70 13.98 -20.17
C ALA A 20 24.93 12.47 -20.30
N ARG A 21 26.21 12.06 -20.33
CA ARG A 21 26.62 10.63 -20.26
C ARG A 21 26.25 9.98 -18.93
N GLU A 22 26.22 10.76 -17.85
CA GLU A 22 25.81 10.30 -16.51
C GLU A 22 24.32 9.91 -16.49
N ASP A 23 23.49 10.57 -17.30
CA ASP A 23 22.06 10.27 -17.43
C ASP A 23 21.83 8.85 -17.97
N ARG A 24 22.70 8.34 -18.85
CA ARG A 24 22.60 6.97 -19.37
C ARG A 24 22.84 5.91 -18.30
N ILE A 25 23.78 6.13 -17.39
CA ILE A 25 24.06 5.19 -16.30
C ILE A 25 22.90 5.19 -15.31
N MET A 26 22.34 6.37 -15.01
CA MET A 26 21.17 6.51 -14.15
C MET A 26 19.93 5.86 -14.76
N LEU A 27 19.66 6.07 -16.06
CA LEU A 27 18.57 5.41 -16.76
C LEU A 27 18.71 3.88 -16.73
N GLN A 28 19.93 3.36 -16.92
CA GLN A 28 20.17 1.91 -16.82
C GLN A 28 19.89 1.39 -15.41
N ALA A 29 20.32 2.11 -14.36
CA ALA A 29 20.03 1.75 -12.98
C ALA A 29 18.53 1.78 -12.68
N ILE A 30 17.81 2.79 -13.17
CA ILE A 30 16.35 2.92 -13.07
C ILE A 30 15.65 1.74 -13.76
N ASP A 31 16.07 1.38 -14.98
CA ASP A 31 15.48 0.25 -15.72
C ASP A 31 15.73 -1.09 -15.00
N MET A 32 16.90 -1.27 -14.36
CA MET A 32 17.17 -2.46 -13.52
C MET A 32 16.30 -2.47 -12.27
N GLY A 33 16.12 -1.33 -11.60
CA GLY A 33 15.20 -1.20 -10.47
C GLY A 33 13.76 -1.52 -10.87
N TRP A 34 13.31 -0.98 -12.00
CA TRP A 34 11.99 -1.24 -12.56
C TRP A 34 11.77 -2.72 -12.85
N PHE A 35 12.76 -3.41 -13.42
CA PHE A 35 12.68 -4.85 -13.69
C PHE A 35 12.41 -5.66 -12.42
N VAL A 36 13.11 -5.34 -11.33
CA VAL A 36 12.91 -6.01 -10.04
C VAL A 36 11.54 -5.68 -9.45
N LEU A 37 11.10 -4.41 -9.51
CA LEU A 37 9.76 -4.03 -9.06
C LEU A 37 8.69 -4.79 -9.84
N ASN A 38 8.78 -4.81 -11.16
CA ASN A 38 7.81 -5.48 -12.04
C ASN A 38 7.69 -6.98 -11.71
N LYS A 39 8.80 -7.64 -11.36
CA LYS A 39 8.78 -9.04 -10.91
C LYS A 39 7.89 -9.23 -9.68
N TYR A 40 8.02 -8.38 -8.67
CA TYR A 40 7.22 -8.49 -7.45
C TYR A 40 5.76 -8.03 -7.65
N TYR A 41 5.53 -7.03 -8.50
CA TYR A 41 4.17 -6.62 -8.89
C TYR A 41 3.43 -7.74 -9.64
N ALA A 42 4.09 -8.43 -10.57
CA ALA A 42 3.51 -9.58 -11.25
C ALA A 42 3.19 -10.73 -10.27
N MET A 43 3.94 -10.87 -9.17
CA MET A 43 3.62 -11.84 -8.12
C MET A 43 2.42 -11.40 -7.29
N THR A 44 2.25 -10.11 -7.01
CA THR A 44 1.10 -9.59 -6.26
C THR A 44 -0.22 -9.68 -7.04
N ASP A 45 -0.18 -9.67 -8.38
CA ASP A 45 -1.39 -9.90 -9.17
C ASP A 45 -1.96 -11.32 -9.00
N ASN A 46 -1.12 -12.30 -8.59
CA ASN A 46 -1.56 -13.67 -8.35
C ASN A 46 -2.25 -13.85 -6.99
N VAL A 47 -1.99 -12.96 -6.03
CA VAL A 47 -2.48 -13.09 -4.66
C VAL A 47 -3.04 -11.74 -4.18
N PRO A 48 -4.36 -11.60 -3.92
CA PRO A 48 -5.00 -10.33 -3.60
C PRO A 48 -4.59 -9.71 -2.24
N VAL A 49 -3.57 -10.27 -1.57
CA VAL A 49 -3.09 -9.86 -0.24
C VAL A 49 -2.64 -8.40 -0.23
N TYR A 50 -2.00 -7.90 -1.29
CA TYR A 50 -1.58 -6.50 -1.33
C TYR A 50 -2.77 -5.54 -1.39
N ALA A 51 -3.77 -5.83 -2.24
CA ALA A 51 -5.00 -5.04 -2.32
C ALA A 51 -5.79 -5.10 -1.01
N ALA A 52 -5.91 -6.30 -0.41
CA ALA A 52 -6.57 -6.47 0.89
C ALA A 52 -5.87 -5.66 1.99
N ALA A 53 -4.54 -5.66 2.03
CA ALA A 53 -3.79 -4.87 3.02
C ALA A 53 -4.03 -3.36 2.88
N LEU A 54 -4.15 -2.83 1.65
CA LEU A 54 -4.48 -1.43 1.42
C LEU A 54 -5.92 -1.08 1.83
N LEU A 55 -6.86 -2.00 1.59
CA LEU A 55 -8.26 -1.84 1.97
C LEU A 55 -8.47 -1.91 3.49
N LEU A 56 -7.71 -2.78 4.17
CA LEU A 56 -7.75 -2.94 5.63
C LEU A 56 -7.00 -1.83 6.37
N ASP A 57 -6.07 -1.12 5.71
CA ASP A 57 -5.42 0.03 6.31
C ASP A 57 -6.41 1.21 6.39
N PRO A 58 -6.78 1.66 7.61
CA PRO A 58 -7.74 2.74 7.78
C PRO A 58 -7.26 4.04 7.15
N SER A 59 -5.96 4.23 6.93
CA SER A 59 -5.39 5.44 6.29
C SER A 59 -5.48 5.47 4.78
N LYS A 60 -5.85 4.35 4.15
CA LYS A 60 -5.85 4.20 2.70
C LYS A 60 -7.23 3.81 2.18
N ARG A 61 -7.77 2.70 2.69
CA ARG A 61 -9.09 2.15 2.33
C ARG A 61 -9.29 2.11 0.80
N GLN A 62 -10.53 2.15 0.33
CA GLN A 62 -10.84 2.16 -1.10
C GLN A 62 -10.40 3.47 -1.80
N ALA A 63 -10.32 4.58 -1.05
CA ALA A 63 -9.96 5.88 -1.61
C ALA A 63 -8.54 5.90 -2.20
N TYR A 64 -7.59 5.21 -1.56
CA TYR A 64 -6.22 5.09 -2.07
C TYR A 64 -6.18 4.38 -3.43
N ILE A 65 -6.90 3.27 -3.58
CA ILE A 65 -6.97 2.53 -4.85
C ILE A 65 -7.59 3.43 -5.93
N LYS A 66 -8.68 4.14 -5.60
CA LYS A 66 -9.35 5.05 -6.54
C LYS A 66 -8.46 6.20 -7.01
N GLN A 67 -7.59 6.71 -6.14
CA GLN A 67 -6.71 7.84 -6.43
C GLN A 67 -5.44 7.41 -7.17
N ASN A 68 -4.83 6.30 -6.77
CA ASN A 68 -3.47 5.95 -7.20
C ASN A 68 -3.42 4.85 -8.26
N TRP A 69 -4.51 4.08 -8.44
CA TRP A 69 -4.53 2.95 -9.38
C TRP A 69 -5.40 3.23 -10.62
N PRO A 70 -5.14 2.57 -11.75
CA PRO A 70 -5.98 2.66 -12.94
C PRO A 70 -7.41 2.14 -12.67
N LEU A 71 -8.40 2.79 -13.28
CA LEU A 71 -9.83 2.43 -13.17
C LEU A 71 -10.13 0.95 -13.44
N GLN A 72 -9.40 0.33 -14.38
CA GLN A 72 -9.59 -1.08 -14.76
C GLN A 72 -9.25 -2.06 -13.63
N TRP A 73 -8.42 -1.63 -12.67
CA TRP A 73 -7.96 -2.49 -11.57
C TRP A 73 -8.81 -2.33 -10.32
N HIS A 74 -9.68 -1.32 -10.24
CA HIS A 74 -10.45 -1.02 -9.04
C HIS A 74 -11.35 -2.19 -8.65
N ASP A 75 -12.26 -2.57 -9.55
CA ASP A 75 -13.27 -3.59 -9.27
C ASP A 75 -12.63 -4.96 -9.02
N ASN A 76 -11.69 -5.36 -9.88
CA ASN A 76 -10.97 -6.63 -9.72
C ASN A 76 -10.25 -6.73 -8.36
N SER A 77 -9.60 -5.65 -7.92
CA SER A 77 -8.84 -5.64 -6.67
C SER A 77 -9.75 -5.67 -5.43
N ILE A 78 -10.89 -4.97 -5.49
CA ILE A 78 -11.86 -4.93 -4.41
C ILE A 78 -12.59 -6.27 -4.31
N ASP A 79 -13.03 -6.83 -5.43
CA ASP A 79 -13.74 -8.10 -5.46
C ASP A 79 -12.84 -9.26 -5.05
N ALA A 80 -11.57 -9.25 -5.45
CA ALA A 80 -10.61 -10.25 -5.03
C ALA A 80 -10.33 -10.19 -3.51
N ALA A 81 -10.24 -8.99 -2.93
CA ALA A 81 -10.12 -8.83 -1.47
C ALA A 81 -11.40 -9.27 -0.74
N ARG A 82 -12.58 -8.95 -1.31
CA ARG A 82 -13.87 -9.39 -0.78
C ARG A 82 -14.00 -10.91 -0.81
N GLN A 83 -13.55 -11.58 -1.88
CA GLN A 83 -13.54 -13.05 -1.93
C GLN A 83 -12.70 -13.68 -0.81
N ILE A 84 -11.51 -13.15 -0.52
CA ILE A 84 -10.70 -13.63 0.60
C ILE A 84 -11.45 -13.45 1.92
N TRP A 85 -12.02 -12.27 2.14
CA TRP A 85 -12.84 -12.00 3.33
C TRP A 85 -13.99 -13.01 3.46
N ASP A 86 -14.75 -13.23 2.38
CA ASP A 86 -15.90 -14.11 2.39
C ASP A 86 -15.53 -15.59 2.60
N LEU A 87 -14.42 -16.04 2.01
CA LEU A 87 -13.97 -17.43 2.08
C LEU A 87 -13.30 -17.80 3.40
N GLU A 88 -12.49 -16.90 3.95
CA GLU A 88 -11.61 -17.21 5.10
C GLU A 88 -12.07 -16.59 6.42
N TYR A 89 -12.82 -15.48 6.37
CA TYR A 89 -13.14 -14.66 7.55
C TYR A 89 -14.63 -14.46 7.82
N ASN A 90 -15.48 -14.51 6.78
CA ASN A 90 -16.93 -14.33 6.89
C ASN A 90 -17.69 -15.63 7.24
N THR A 91 -17.00 -16.77 7.33
CA THR A 91 -17.58 -17.98 7.90
C THR A 91 -17.49 -17.91 9.42
N PHE A 92 -18.63 -17.70 10.07
CA PHE A 92 -18.78 -17.89 11.51
C PHE A 92 -18.21 -19.26 11.91
N VAL A 93 -17.07 -19.30 12.59
CA VAL A 93 -16.60 -20.48 13.32
C VAL A 93 -16.88 -20.22 14.80
N PRO A 94 -17.76 -21.00 15.45
CA PRO A 94 -17.97 -20.87 16.89
C PRO A 94 -16.68 -21.27 17.61
N GLU A 95 -16.24 -20.40 18.53
CA GLU A 95 -15.18 -20.59 19.54
C GLU A 95 -13.93 -21.37 19.07
N ARG A 96 -12.91 -20.63 18.58
CA ARG A 96 -11.53 -21.12 18.67
C ARG A 96 -10.96 -20.67 20.03
N PRO A 97 -10.53 -21.58 20.91
CA PRO A 97 -9.88 -21.18 22.15
C PRO A 97 -8.60 -20.43 21.82
N GLU A 98 -8.40 -19.34 22.56
CA GLU A 98 -7.25 -18.44 22.58
C GLU A 98 -5.97 -19.12 22.07
N GLN A 99 -5.59 -18.83 20.81
CA GLN A 99 -4.26 -19.16 20.33
C GLN A 99 -3.37 -17.96 20.56
N GLU A 100 -2.55 -18.11 21.59
CA GLU A 100 -1.43 -17.30 22.05
C GLU A 100 -0.80 -16.42 20.97
N ASP A 101 -0.64 -15.15 21.34
CA ASP A 101 0.09 -14.11 20.63
C ASP A 101 1.40 -14.62 20.03
N ARG A 102 1.41 -14.83 18.72
CA ARG A 102 2.66 -14.76 17.97
C ARG A 102 3.04 -13.29 17.83
N THR A 103 3.75 -12.81 18.84
CA THR A 103 4.53 -11.58 18.79
C THR A 103 5.53 -11.65 17.63
N VAL A 104 5.13 -11.17 16.46
CA VAL A 104 6.10 -10.81 15.41
C VAL A 104 6.72 -9.51 15.87
N GLY A 105 7.95 -9.59 16.38
CA GLY A 105 8.71 -8.45 16.88
C GLY A 105 8.78 -7.35 15.83
N ILE A 106 8.02 -6.27 16.04
CA ILE A 106 8.16 -5.04 15.26
C ILE A 106 9.42 -4.35 15.77
N SER A 107 10.50 -4.51 15.03
CA SER A 107 11.75 -3.80 15.27
C SER A 107 11.50 -2.30 15.19
N LYS A 108 11.88 -1.59 16.27
CA LYS A 108 11.82 -0.13 16.43
C LYS A 108 12.41 0.56 15.19
N LEU A 109 11.61 1.39 14.50
CA LEU A 109 12.16 2.29 13.49
C LEU A 109 12.52 3.62 14.14
N THR A 110 13.82 3.88 14.17
CA THR A 110 14.50 5.06 14.69
C THR A 110 14.02 6.34 13.98
N LYS A 111 13.78 7.40 14.75
CA LYS A 111 13.67 8.77 14.23
C LYS A 111 14.95 9.12 13.48
N GLU A 112 14.91 9.26 12.17
CA GLU A 112 15.95 9.97 11.43
C GLU A 112 15.36 10.77 10.27
N LYS A 113 15.66 12.09 10.34
CA LYS A 113 15.65 13.16 9.33
C LYS A 113 14.76 12.95 8.11
N ASP A 114 13.87 13.92 7.86
CA ASP A 114 13.10 14.14 6.63
C ASP A 114 13.74 13.47 5.40
N ASN A 115 13.41 12.20 5.20
CA ASN A 115 14.06 11.35 4.23
C ASN A 115 13.25 11.45 2.93
N GLN A 116 13.90 11.44 1.76
CA GLN A 116 13.21 11.47 0.47
C GLN A 116 12.10 10.40 0.39
N LEU A 117 12.29 9.26 1.07
CA LEU A 117 11.27 8.23 1.21
C LEU A 117 10.01 8.71 1.95
N GLN A 118 10.13 9.49 3.03
CA GLN A 118 8.97 10.01 3.77
C GLN A 118 8.18 11.00 2.93
N LEU A 119 8.86 11.88 2.18
CA LEU A 119 8.20 12.81 1.26
C LEU A 119 7.41 12.05 0.17
N LEU A 120 7.99 10.97 -0.36
CA LEU A 120 7.30 10.09 -1.31
C LEU A 120 6.12 9.35 -0.69
N LEU A 121 6.20 8.92 0.56
CA LEU A 121 5.08 8.29 1.26
C LEU A 121 3.96 9.29 1.54
N GLN A 122 4.30 10.53 1.87
CA GLN A 122 3.32 11.59 2.13
C GLN A 122 2.58 12.03 0.85
N SER A 123 3.24 12.00 -0.30
CA SER A 123 2.61 12.39 -1.58
C SER A 123 1.49 11.44 -2.02
N ILE A 124 1.49 10.20 -1.52
CA ILE A 124 0.48 9.17 -1.85
C ILE A 124 -0.59 8.99 -0.76
N GLN A 125 -0.55 9.76 0.34
CA GLN A 125 -1.53 9.68 1.44
C GLN A 125 -2.88 10.34 1.10
N VAL A 126 -3.96 9.86 1.74
CA VAL A 126 -5.34 10.35 1.57
C VAL A 126 -5.82 11.08 2.86
N LYS A 127 -6.59 12.18 2.75
CA LYS A 127 -7.05 13.06 3.86
C LYS A 127 -8.51 12.77 4.34
N THR A 128 -8.91 13.27 5.52
CA THR A 128 -9.77 12.60 6.56
C THR A 128 -11.19 13.12 6.90
N ALA A 129 -12.01 12.27 7.58
CA ALA A 129 -13.11 12.53 8.57
C ALA A 129 -13.50 11.21 9.35
N PRO A 130 -14.29 11.21 10.48
CA PRO A 130 -14.35 10.08 11.46
C PRO A 130 -15.42 8.98 11.18
N PRO A 131 -15.29 7.76 11.79
CA PRO A 131 -16.03 6.55 11.40
C PRO A 131 -17.22 6.12 12.29
N THR A 132 -18.05 5.17 11.82
CA THR A 132 -18.99 4.34 12.62
C THR A 132 -19.21 2.96 11.97
N GLU A 133 -18.98 1.85 12.71
CA GLU A 133 -19.39 0.40 12.55
C GLU A 133 -19.14 -0.38 11.22
N SER A 134 -19.58 -1.64 11.08
CA SER A 134 -18.89 -2.91 11.39
C SER A 134 -19.16 -3.95 10.26
N ASP A 135 -19.07 -3.52 9.00
CA ASP A 135 -19.17 -4.41 7.84
C ASP A 135 -17.96 -4.12 6.92
N PHE A 136 -17.30 -5.14 6.37
CA PHE A 136 -16.08 -4.97 5.57
C PHE A 136 -16.30 -3.99 4.42
N ASN A 137 -17.44 -4.12 3.73
CA ASN A 137 -17.83 -3.20 2.66
C ASN A 137 -18.03 -1.76 3.16
N MET A 138 -18.60 -1.63 4.36
CA MET A 138 -18.78 -0.34 5.01
C MET A 138 -17.41 0.26 5.35
N PHE A 139 -16.53 -0.49 6.03
CA PHE A 139 -15.19 -0.07 6.42
C PHE A 139 -14.31 0.35 5.23
N ILE A 140 -14.29 -0.41 4.14
CA ILE A 140 -13.46 -0.07 2.97
C ILE A 140 -13.99 1.15 2.21
N SER A 141 -15.31 1.37 2.21
CA SER A 141 -15.94 2.50 1.53
C SER A 141 -15.83 3.81 2.31
N ASP A 142 -15.52 3.67 3.60
CA ASP A 142 -15.47 4.73 4.59
C ASP A 142 -14.24 5.65 4.36
N THR A 143 -14.30 6.90 4.82
CA THR A 143 -13.24 7.87 4.50
C THR A 143 -11.93 7.53 5.21
N PRO A 144 -10.74 7.68 4.58
CA PRO A 144 -9.48 7.32 5.22
C PRO A 144 -9.16 8.13 6.48
N ILE A 145 -8.45 7.51 7.43
CA ILE A 145 -8.11 8.05 8.77
C ILE A 145 -6.60 8.23 8.87
N ASN A 146 -6.12 9.43 9.24
CA ASN A 146 -4.71 9.63 9.49
C ASN A 146 -4.33 9.07 10.87
N ILE A 147 -3.45 8.06 10.90
CA ILE A 147 -2.89 7.52 12.14
C ILE A 147 -1.72 8.42 12.56
N ASP A 148 -2.03 9.56 13.18
CA ASP A 148 -1.02 10.48 13.74
C ASP A 148 -0.55 10.05 15.14
N CYS A 149 -1.10 8.95 15.68
CA CYS A 149 -0.84 8.49 17.05
C CYS A 149 0.32 7.50 17.10
N THR A 150 1.17 7.65 18.12
CA THR A 150 2.25 6.70 18.39
C THR A 150 1.66 5.40 18.93
N PRO A 151 2.11 4.20 18.54
CA PRO A 151 1.57 2.91 19.01
C PRO A 151 1.67 2.65 20.52
N LEU A 152 2.20 3.58 21.30
CA LEU A 152 2.26 3.59 22.76
C LEU A 152 1.08 4.33 23.41
N GLU A 153 0.28 5.06 22.62
CA GLU A 153 -0.84 5.89 23.08
C GLU A 153 -2.21 5.24 22.85
N TRP A 154 -2.22 3.99 22.39
CA TRP A 154 -3.41 3.13 22.31
C TRP A 154 -3.64 2.38 23.61
#